data_AF-A0A2E4J360-F1
#
_entry.id   AF-A0A2E4J360-F1
#
_cell.length_a   1.000
_cell.length_b   1.000
_cell.length_c   1.000
_cell.angle_alpha   90.00
_cell.angle_beta   90.00
_cell.angle_gamma   90.00
#
_symmetry.space_group_name_H-M   'P 1'
#
loop_
_entity.id
_entity.type
_entity.pdbx_description
1 polymer ?
#
loop_
_entity_poly.entity_id
_entity_poly.type
_entity_poly.pdbx_seq_one_letter_code
_entity_poly.pdbx_strand_id
1 'polypeptide(L)'
;MIAVNADVGTEGFCEPDLVRLSQGEHAEKLLCYMRTGKEIFWCESTDEGVTWSSPKSEQFGIVDVNDSAQWESFFADTVPSRDSGFISDLFGAFVDPTLIEMQNGVLACAFGLRIPHKLCWDNPTHERNGNYVAFSLDQGAN
;
A
#
# COMPACT_ATOMS: atom_id res chain seq x y z
N MET A 1 1.98 6.34 -19.60
CA MET A 1 2.22 5.14 -18.78
C MET A 1 2.76 5.63 -17.46
N ILE A 2 2.16 5.23 -16.33
CA ILE A 2 2.55 5.76 -15.01
C ILE A 2 3.81 5.05 -14.52
N ALA A 3 3.75 3.72 -14.38
CA ALA A 3 4.88 2.93 -13.97
C ALA A 3 4.81 1.51 -14.53
N VAL A 4 5.98 0.97 -14.90
CA VAL A 4 6.19 -0.44 -15.23
C VAL A 4 7.58 -0.82 -14.73
N ASN A 5 7.67 -1.86 -13.90
CA ASN A 5 8.94 -2.38 -13.42
C ASN A 5 8.84 -3.91 -13.28
N ALA A 6 9.72 -4.63 -13.98
CA ALA A 6 9.77 -6.10 -13.92
C ALA A 6 10.35 -6.62 -12.59
N ASP A 7 11.12 -5.80 -11.87
CA ASP A 7 11.84 -6.18 -10.66
C ASP A 7 11.05 -5.89 -9.38
N VAL A 8 9.81 -5.39 -9.48
CA VAL A 8 8.97 -5.04 -8.31
C VAL A 8 8.52 -6.27 -7.50
N GLY A 9 8.72 -7.48 -8.03
CA GLY A 9 8.59 -8.72 -7.28
C GLY A 9 7.22 -9.38 -7.41
N THR A 10 6.38 -9.27 -6.38
CA THR A 10 5.22 -10.17 -6.13
C THR A 10 4.11 -10.08 -7.19
N GLU A 11 3.84 -8.89 -7.71
CA GLU A 11 2.86 -8.57 -8.75
C GLU A 11 3.31 -7.30 -9.49
N GLY A 12 2.91 -7.11 -10.74
CA GLY A 12 3.05 -5.80 -11.39
C GLY A 12 2.24 -4.72 -10.68
N PHE A 13 2.57 -3.45 -10.90
CA PHE A 13 1.79 -2.35 -10.34
C PHE A 13 0.33 -2.39 -10.82
N CYS A 14 -0.60 -2.32 -9.88
CA CYS A 14 -2.03 -2.34 -10.14
C CYS A 14 -2.79 -1.37 -9.23
N GLU A 15 -4.09 -1.23 -9.50
CA GLU A 15 -5.03 -0.36 -8.75
C GLU A 15 -4.48 1.05 -8.52
N PRO A 16 -4.14 1.78 -9.60
CA PRO A 16 -3.68 3.15 -9.46
C PRO A 16 -4.81 4.04 -8.98
N ASP A 17 -4.49 4.94 -8.05
CA ASP A 17 -5.34 6.07 -7.72
C ASP A 17 -4.52 7.37 -7.71
N LEU A 18 -5.13 8.45 -8.21
CA LEU A 18 -4.42 9.69 -8.51
C LEU A 18 -5.11 10.92 -7.91
N VAL A 19 -4.31 11.87 -7.45
CA VAL A 19 -4.79 13.17 -6.99
C VAL A 19 -3.91 14.28 -7.57
N ARG A 20 -4.53 15.41 -7.92
CA ARG A 20 -3.80 16.66 -8.19
C ARG A 20 -3.73 17.45 -6.90
N LEU A 21 -2.52 17.81 -6.48
CA LEU A 21 -2.31 18.65 -5.32
C LEU A 21 -2.52 20.11 -5.70
N SER A 22 -3.26 20.86 -4.89
CA SER A 22 -3.66 22.25 -5.17
C SER A 22 -3.00 23.27 -4.25
N GLN A 23 -2.36 22.83 -3.17
CA GLN A 23 -1.76 23.70 -2.15
C GLN A 23 -0.27 23.39 -1.95
N GLY A 24 0.39 24.12 -1.04
CA GLY A 24 1.75 23.80 -0.57
C GLY A 24 2.86 23.85 -1.63
N GLU A 25 4.00 23.24 -1.30
CA GLU A 25 5.19 23.15 -2.17
C GLU A 25 4.95 22.24 -3.38
N HIS A 26 3.95 21.37 -3.29
CA HIS A 26 3.65 20.36 -4.31
C HIS A 26 2.44 20.73 -5.17
N ALA A 27 1.96 21.98 -5.11
CA ALA A 27 0.87 22.46 -5.95
C ALA A 27 1.12 22.15 -7.44
N GLU A 28 0.05 21.78 -8.13
CA GLU A 28 0.00 21.34 -9.53
C GLU A 28 0.63 19.99 -9.84
N LYS A 29 1.34 19.35 -8.89
CA LYS A 29 1.81 17.98 -9.09
C LYS A 29 0.64 17.00 -9.10
N LEU A 30 0.76 15.97 -9.94
CA LEU A 30 -0.04 14.75 -9.81
C LEU A 30 0.71 13.77 -8.93
N LEU A 31 0.03 13.23 -7.93
CA LEU A 31 0.51 12.12 -7.12
C LEU A 31 -0.30 10.88 -7.49
N CYS A 32 0.36 9.77 -7.75
CA CYS A 32 -0.28 8.48 -8.01
C CYS A 32 0.21 7.46 -7.01
N TYR A 33 -0.72 6.84 -6.29
CA TYR A 33 -0.47 5.64 -5.51
C TYR A 33 -0.90 4.42 -6.32
N MET A 34 -0.28 3.28 -6.05
CA MET A 34 -0.55 2.00 -6.71
C MET A 34 -0.07 0.88 -5.79
N ARG A 35 -0.54 -0.34 -5.97
CA ARG A 35 -0.08 -1.48 -5.17
C ARG A 35 0.59 -2.57 -5.99
N THR A 36 1.29 -3.46 -5.30
CA THR A 36 1.63 -4.81 -5.75
C THR A 36 0.77 -5.82 -4.98
N GLY A 37 1.15 -7.10 -4.98
CA GLY A 37 0.53 -8.10 -4.13
C GLY A 37 0.73 -7.86 -2.62
N LYS A 38 1.60 -6.90 -2.23
CA LYS A 38 2.04 -6.69 -0.85
C LYS A 38 2.17 -5.23 -0.45
N GLU A 39 2.93 -4.44 -1.19
CA GLU A 39 3.25 -3.06 -0.83
C GLU A 39 2.41 -2.06 -1.63
N ILE A 40 2.22 -0.87 -1.06
CA ILE A 40 1.82 0.31 -1.81
C ILE A 40 3.09 1.06 -2.24
N PHE A 41 3.05 1.58 -3.45
CA PHE A 41 4.06 2.43 -4.05
C PHE A 41 3.43 3.74 -4.51
N TRP A 42 4.24 4.77 -4.65
CA TRP A 42 3.83 6.05 -5.20
C TRP A 42 4.85 6.63 -6.17
N CYS A 43 4.36 7.48 -7.06
CA CYS A 43 5.16 8.30 -7.96
C CYS A 43 4.44 9.63 -8.24
N GLU A 44 5.20 10.62 -8.72
CA GLU A 44 4.67 11.95 -9.02
C GLU A 44 4.92 12.35 -10.48
N SER A 45 4.09 13.24 -10.99
CA SER A 45 4.27 13.92 -12.26
C SER A 45 4.19 15.43 -12.06
N THR A 46 5.09 16.15 -12.73
CA THR A 46 5.16 17.62 -12.73
C THR A 46 4.81 18.23 -14.09
N ASP A 47 4.38 17.41 -15.04
CA ASP A 47 4.12 17.78 -16.44
C ASP A 47 2.77 17.23 -16.93
N GLU A 48 1.77 17.31 -16.05
CA GLU A 48 0.39 16.91 -16.34
C GLU A 48 0.22 15.44 -16.74
N GLY A 49 1.09 14.57 -16.23
CA GLY A 49 1.03 13.12 -16.42
C GLY A 49 1.76 12.63 -17.68
N VAL A 50 2.52 13.50 -18.35
CA VAL A 50 3.34 13.13 -19.51
C VAL A 50 4.50 12.23 -19.09
N THR A 51 5.22 12.61 -18.04
CA THR A 51 6.28 11.81 -17.41
C THR A 51 6.04 11.63 -15.92
N TRP A 52 6.61 10.56 -15.37
CA TRP A 52 6.43 10.15 -13.97
C TRP A 52 7.77 9.84 -13.35
N SER A 53 7.92 10.16 -12.06
CA SER A 53 9.09 9.76 -11.27
C SER A 53 9.16 8.24 -11.10
N SER A 54 10.33 7.71 -10.78
CA SER A 54 10.45 6.30 -10.38
C SER A 54 9.56 6.01 -9.16
N PRO A 55 8.83 4.87 -9.15
CA PRO A 55 8.05 4.45 -8.00
C PRO A 55 8.87 4.27 -6.73
N LYS A 56 8.30 4.66 -5.59
CA LYS A 56 8.86 4.49 -4.25
C LYS A 56 7.88 3.72 -3.39
N SER A 57 8.36 2.79 -2.56
CA SER A 57 7.49 2.08 -1.61
C SER A 57 7.03 3.03 -0.51
N GLU A 58 5.75 2.96 -0.17
CA GLU A 58 5.15 3.72 0.92
C GLU A 58 5.29 2.97 2.25
N GLN A 59 5.53 3.71 3.33
CA GLN A 59 5.77 3.16 4.66
C GLN A 59 4.88 3.88 5.69
N PHE A 60 3.66 3.37 5.86
CA PHE A 60 2.66 3.99 6.76
C PHE A 60 2.99 3.88 8.25
N GLY A 61 4.07 3.20 8.65
CA GLY A 61 4.54 3.11 10.04
C GLY A 61 3.62 2.34 11.02
N ILE A 62 2.52 1.74 10.54
CA ILE A 62 1.57 0.98 11.38
C ILE A 62 1.95 -0.50 11.53
N VAL A 63 2.58 -1.06 10.49
CA VAL A 63 3.00 -2.46 10.43
C VAL A 63 4.06 -2.62 9.33
N ASP A 64 5.06 -3.47 9.56
CA ASP A 64 5.91 -3.95 8.47
C ASP A 64 5.28 -5.19 7.85
N VAL A 65 4.63 -5.03 6.70
CA VAL A 65 4.03 -6.15 5.97
C VAL A 65 5.06 -7.20 5.53
N ASN A 66 6.36 -6.89 5.58
CA ASN A 66 7.45 -7.81 5.26
C ASN A 66 7.95 -8.68 6.42
N ASP A 67 7.57 -8.39 7.67
CA ASP A 67 8.13 -9.08 8.85
C ASP A 67 7.53 -10.48 9.08
N SER A 68 7.92 -11.44 8.24
CA SER A 68 7.49 -12.85 8.30
C SER A 68 7.73 -13.55 9.64
N ALA A 69 8.71 -13.11 10.42
CA ALA A 69 8.99 -13.70 11.74
C ALA A 69 7.90 -13.35 12.76
N GLN A 70 7.39 -12.12 12.73
CA GLN A 70 6.24 -11.73 13.54
C GLN A 70 4.97 -12.51 13.12
N TRP A 71 4.82 -12.80 11.82
CA TRP A 71 3.66 -13.50 11.28
C TRP A 71 3.59 -14.97 11.70
N GLU A 72 4.72 -15.69 11.77
CA GLU A 72 4.75 -17.07 12.28
C GLU A 72 4.23 -17.18 13.73
N SER A 73 4.54 -16.20 14.59
CA SER A 73 4.06 -16.18 15.97
C SER A 73 2.56 -15.97 16.09
N PHE A 74 1.95 -15.15 15.21
CA PHE A 74 0.51 -14.87 15.28
C PHE A 74 -0.35 -16.04 14.80
N PHE A 75 0.17 -16.86 13.89
CA PHE A 75 -0.59 -17.96 13.30
C PHE A 75 -0.18 -19.35 13.81
N ALA A 76 0.73 -19.45 14.78
CA ALA A 76 1.28 -20.71 15.28
C ALA A 76 0.21 -21.79 15.60
N ASP A 77 -0.98 -21.39 16.07
CA ASP A 77 -2.08 -22.29 16.44
C ASP A 77 -3.15 -22.48 15.35
N THR A 78 -3.04 -21.77 14.22
CA THR A 78 -4.09 -21.69 13.17
C THR A 78 -3.62 -22.07 11.77
N VAL A 79 -2.32 -22.22 11.53
CA VAL A 79 -1.82 -22.69 10.23
C VAL A 79 -2.14 -24.19 10.09
N PRO A 80 -3.04 -24.61 9.15
CA PRO A 80 -3.13 -26.02 8.77
C PRO A 80 -1.75 -26.47 8.32
N SER A 81 -1.33 -27.71 8.64
CA SER A 81 0.06 -28.13 8.43
C SER A 81 0.62 -27.68 7.07
N ARG A 82 1.88 -27.23 7.08
CA ARG A 82 2.63 -26.77 5.89
C ARG A 82 2.61 -27.78 4.71
N ASP A 83 2.09 -28.98 4.93
CA ASP A 83 1.91 -30.07 3.96
C ASP A 83 0.82 -29.81 2.90
N SER A 84 -0.02 -28.78 3.04
CA SER A 84 -1.06 -28.46 2.05
C SER A 84 -0.53 -27.80 0.77
N GLY A 85 0.76 -27.45 0.70
CA GLY A 85 1.39 -26.82 -0.46
C GLY A 85 0.91 -25.39 -0.76
N PHE A 86 -0.03 -24.86 0.04
CA PHE A 86 -0.63 -23.53 -0.14
C PHE A 86 0.00 -22.43 0.75
N ILE A 87 0.77 -22.81 1.78
CA ILE A 87 1.24 -21.90 2.83
C ILE A 87 2.75 -21.69 2.68
N SER A 88 3.15 -20.94 1.66
CA SER A 88 4.54 -20.44 1.56
C SER A 88 4.71 -19.01 2.07
N ASP A 89 3.63 -18.25 2.22
CA ASP A 89 3.72 -16.79 2.21
C ASP A 89 3.02 -16.14 3.43
N LEU A 90 3.66 -16.21 4.59
CA LEU A 90 3.23 -15.48 5.80
C LEU A 90 3.72 -14.04 5.73
N PHE A 91 2.97 -13.20 5.02
CA PHE A 91 3.17 -11.74 4.99
C PHE A 91 1.82 -11.00 4.95
N GLY A 92 1.83 -9.75 5.43
CA GLY A 92 0.69 -8.84 5.30
C GLY A 92 0.63 -8.16 3.93
N ALA A 93 -0.44 -7.47 3.61
CA ALA A 93 -0.50 -6.63 2.41
C ALA A 93 -1.31 -5.36 2.66
N PHE A 94 -0.82 -4.24 2.15
CA PHE A 94 -1.62 -3.04 1.97
C PHE A 94 -2.34 -3.12 0.62
N VAL A 95 -3.60 -2.68 0.58
CA VAL A 95 -4.45 -2.82 -0.61
C VAL A 95 -5.30 -1.58 -0.89
N ASP A 96 -5.75 -1.45 -2.13
CA ASP A 96 -6.78 -0.52 -2.59
C ASP A 96 -6.56 0.94 -2.12
N PRO A 97 -5.40 1.56 -2.43
CA PRO A 97 -5.16 2.95 -2.05
C PRO A 97 -6.22 3.88 -2.66
N THR A 98 -6.68 4.85 -1.88
CA THR A 98 -7.57 5.93 -2.32
C THR A 98 -7.12 7.25 -1.72
N LEU A 99 -6.82 8.22 -2.57
CA LEU A 99 -6.28 9.54 -2.26
C LEU A 99 -7.35 10.62 -2.37
N ILE A 100 -7.31 11.56 -1.43
CA ILE A 100 -8.05 12.81 -1.53
C ILE A 100 -7.24 13.94 -0.90
N GLU A 101 -7.14 15.07 -1.61
CA GLU A 101 -6.76 16.33 -1.00
C GLU A 101 -8.02 17.02 -0.45
N MET A 102 -8.06 17.25 0.85
CA MET A 102 -9.13 17.98 1.50
C MET A 102 -9.01 19.48 1.23
N GLN A 103 -10.12 20.22 1.36
CA GLN A 103 -10.14 21.67 1.08
C GLN A 103 -9.13 22.49 1.90
N ASN A 104 -8.73 21.99 3.07
CA ASN A 104 -7.73 22.62 3.94
C ASN A 104 -6.27 22.23 3.59
N GLY A 105 -6.03 21.54 2.46
CA GLY A 105 -4.70 21.14 2.00
C GLY A 105 -4.17 19.85 2.63
N VAL A 106 -4.93 19.20 3.52
CA VAL A 106 -4.55 17.90 4.08
C VAL A 106 -4.75 16.81 3.04
N LEU A 107 -3.70 16.02 2.79
CA LEU A 107 -3.78 14.82 1.98
C LEU A 107 -4.20 13.64 2.87
N ALA A 108 -5.23 12.90 2.45
CA ALA A 108 -5.61 11.65 3.08
C ALA A 108 -5.47 10.49 2.10
N CYS A 109 -4.95 9.37 2.61
CA CYS A 109 -4.86 8.11 1.90
C CYS A 109 -5.61 7.04 2.69
N ALA A 110 -6.74 6.56 2.16
CA ALA A 110 -7.42 5.39 2.67
C ALA A 110 -6.86 4.12 2.01
N PHE A 111 -6.68 3.05 2.76
CA PHE A 111 -6.20 1.77 2.25
C PHE A 111 -6.60 0.61 3.16
N GLY A 112 -6.65 -0.59 2.62
CA GLY A 112 -6.88 -1.82 3.39
C GLY A 112 -5.57 -2.44 3.90
N LEU A 113 -5.67 -3.18 5.00
CA LEU A 113 -4.60 -4.06 5.50
C LEU A 113 -5.16 -5.48 5.64
N ARG A 114 -4.46 -6.44 5.02
CA ARG A 114 -4.77 -7.88 5.08
C ARG A 114 -3.66 -8.64 5.76
N ILE A 115 -3.98 -9.39 6.81
CA ILE A 115 -3.06 -10.14 7.67
C ILE A 115 -3.61 -11.56 7.92
N PRO A 116 -2.89 -12.60 7.48
CA PRO A 116 -1.92 -12.53 6.38
C PRO A 116 -2.70 -12.36 5.06
N HIS A 117 -2.06 -11.81 4.03
CA HIS A 117 -2.77 -11.29 2.85
C HIS A 117 -3.69 -12.30 2.13
N LYS A 118 -3.37 -13.60 2.18
CA LYS A 118 -4.17 -14.71 1.58
C LYS A 118 -5.04 -15.47 2.58
N LEU A 119 -4.67 -15.54 3.87
CA LEU A 119 -5.43 -16.30 4.87
C LEU A 119 -6.43 -15.45 5.66
N CYS A 120 -6.48 -14.14 5.42
CA CYS A 120 -7.49 -13.28 6.02
C CYS A 120 -8.92 -13.65 5.60
N TRP A 121 -9.11 -14.51 4.59
CA TRP A 121 -10.43 -15.07 4.24
C TRP A 121 -10.86 -16.20 5.17
N ASP A 122 -9.91 -17.03 5.60
CA ASP A 122 -10.16 -18.14 6.51
C ASP A 122 -10.30 -17.65 7.95
N ASN A 123 -9.48 -16.66 8.33
CA ASN A 123 -9.58 -15.97 9.60
C ASN A 123 -9.60 -14.44 9.41
N PRO A 124 -10.79 -13.85 9.20
CA PRO A 124 -10.92 -12.41 9.02
C PRO A 124 -10.74 -11.63 10.33
N THR A 125 -10.71 -12.31 11.48
CA THR A 125 -10.82 -11.67 12.81
C THR A 125 -9.53 -11.11 13.38
N HIS A 126 -8.41 -11.20 12.66
CA HIS A 126 -7.16 -10.58 13.10
C HIS A 126 -7.36 -9.08 13.38
N GLU A 127 -6.95 -8.61 14.56
CA GLU A 127 -7.27 -7.26 15.05
C GLU A 127 -6.77 -6.11 14.16
N ARG A 128 -5.77 -6.41 13.32
CA ARG A 128 -5.18 -5.47 12.35
C ARG A 128 -5.75 -5.59 10.93
N ASN A 129 -6.68 -6.50 10.68
CA ASN A 129 -7.41 -6.51 9.41
C ASN A 129 -8.39 -5.34 9.37
N GLY A 130 -8.47 -4.66 8.23
CA GLY A 130 -9.48 -3.63 8.02
C GLY A 130 -8.99 -2.47 7.17
N ASN A 131 -9.69 -1.34 7.30
CA ASN A 131 -9.39 -0.12 6.58
C ASN A 131 -8.68 0.87 7.49
N TYR A 132 -7.68 1.53 6.94
CA TYR A 132 -6.86 2.53 7.57
C TYR A 132 -6.94 3.83 6.77
N VAL A 133 -6.70 4.95 7.44
CA VAL A 133 -6.54 6.26 6.80
C VAL A 133 -5.28 6.90 7.35
N ALA A 134 -4.33 7.19 6.46
CA ALA A 134 -3.17 8.01 6.75
C ALA A 134 -3.44 9.46 6.34
N PHE A 135 -2.90 10.40 7.11
CA PHE A 135 -3.01 11.83 6.85
C PHE A 135 -1.61 12.43 6.75
N SER A 136 -1.41 13.25 5.72
CA SER A 136 -0.25 14.12 5.60
C SER A 136 -0.70 15.58 5.66
N LEU A 137 0.01 16.36 6.48
CA LEU A 137 -0.19 17.79 6.65
C LEU A 137 0.73 18.63 5.76
N ASP A 138 1.56 17.97 4.96
CA ASP A 138 2.57 18.53 4.06
C ASP A 138 2.50 17.91 2.65
N GLN A 139 1.34 17.33 2.31
CA GLN A 139 1.03 16.74 1.00
C GLN A 139 2.00 15.64 0.53
N GLY A 140 2.52 14.85 1.47
CA GLY A 140 3.40 13.71 1.19
C GLY A 140 4.86 14.09 1.03
N ALA A 141 5.27 15.26 1.54
CA ALA A 141 6.67 15.70 1.49
C ALA A 141 7.58 14.87 2.42
N ASN A 142 7.05 14.31 3.52
CA ASN A 142 7.78 13.52 4.52
C ASN A 142 7.06 12.24 4.93
#